data_AF-A0A117SQ13-F1
#
_entry.id   AF-A0A117SQ13-F1
#
_cell.length_a   1.000
_cell.length_b   1.000
_cell.length_c   1.000
_cell.angle_alpha   90.00
_cell.angle_beta   90.00
_cell.angle_gamma   90.00
#
_symmetry.space_group_name_H-M   'P 1'
#
loop_
_entity.id
_entity.type
_entity.pdbx_description
1 polymer ?
#
loop_
_entity_poly.entity_id
_entity_poly.type
_entity_poly.pdbx_seq_one_letter_code
_entity_poly.pdbx_strand_id
1 'polypeptide(L)'
;MLLLRHYRLSDDVGFRFTNRSWDQYPLTADKYVAWLNATSGDLVMIGLDMETFGEHMPEESGIFEFLRWMFRHAHESNISFITPSEVESHVPSSYELNINELISWADVEKDASAWIGNEMQWVSFNQLHMLYRLARELGDEYLMRYVRLLMVSDHFYYMSTKHGAPQDVHNYFNPYYSPYRAYTLYQSAVHRLLNYMVKVHGNALVMKRLASIKLPSELAAWVKGESFSKANCQSVQYTARLITINHPRLSKDCLQ
;
A
#
# COMPACT_ATOMS: atom_id res chain seq x y z
N MET A 1 -8.45 19.85 2.60
CA MET A 1 -7.06 20.33 2.45
C MET A 1 -6.14 19.19 2.00
N LEU A 2 -5.20 19.46 1.09
CA LEU A 2 -4.12 18.54 0.68
C LEU A 2 -2.78 19.17 1.05
N LEU A 3 -1.93 18.46 1.79
CA LEU A 3 -0.59 18.91 2.18
C LEU A 3 0.45 18.13 1.38
N LEU A 4 1.35 18.86 0.70
CA LEU A 4 2.40 18.24 -0.11
C LEU A 4 3.65 18.03 0.74
N ARG A 5 4.11 16.78 0.81
CA ARG A 5 5.36 16.40 1.49
C ARG A 5 6.57 17.04 0.80
N HIS A 6 7.40 17.73 1.56
CA HIS A 6 8.70 18.18 1.09
C HIS A 6 9.70 17.02 1.08
N TYR A 7 9.74 16.28 -0.02
CA TYR A 7 10.41 14.97 -0.09
C TYR A 7 11.91 15.02 0.28
N ARG A 8 12.66 16.05 -0.15
CA ARG A 8 14.11 16.15 0.14
C ARG A 8 14.39 16.22 1.64
N LEU A 9 13.86 17.25 2.30
CA LEU A 9 13.96 17.44 3.75
C LEU A 9 13.39 16.27 4.55
N SER A 10 12.38 15.58 4.04
CA SER A 10 11.88 14.36 4.68
C SER A 10 12.89 13.22 4.57
N ASP A 11 13.40 12.94 3.37
CA ASP A 11 14.36 11.86 3.12
C ASP A 11 15.72 12.11 3.80
N ASP A 12 16.10 13.37 4.00
CA ASP A 12 17.33 13.74 4.70
C ASP A 12 17.31 13.21 6.14
N VAL A 13 16.14 13.24 6.80
CA VAL A 13 15.95 12.66 8.14
C VAL A 13 15.63 11.17 8.05
N GLY A 14 14.69 10.77 7.19
CA GLY A 14 14.17 9.40 7.12
C GLY A 14 15.14 8.36 6.55
N PHE A 15 16.06 8.76 5.65
CA PHE A 15 16.95 7.84 4.95
C PHE A 15 18.43 8.24 5.01
N ARG A 16 18.77 9.54 5.01
CA ARG A 16 20.16 10.00 4.90
C ARG A 16 20.84 10.32 6.23
N PHE A 17 20.09 10.35 7.33
CA PHE A 17 20.60 10.80 8.63
C PHE A 17 21.87 10.08 9.08
N THR A 18 21.94 8.76 8.88
CA THR A 18 23.10 7.90 9.21
C THR A 18 24.02 7.62 8.01
N ASN A 19 23.72 8.16 6.83
CA ASN A 19 24.46 7.88 5.61
C ASN A 19 25.78 8.68 5.56
N ARG A 20 26.88 8.07 6.00
CA ARG A 20 28.22 8.69 6.02
C ARG A 20 28.81 9.00 4.64
N SER A 21 28.26 8.41 3.59
CA SER A 21 28.70 8.64 2.21
C SER A 21 27.92 9.80 1.55
N TRP A 22 26.88 10.31 2.21
CA TRP A 22 26.18 11.50 1.75
C TRP A 22 27.04 12.75 1.95
N ASP A 23 27.15 13.58 0.92
CA ASP A 23 28.02 14.76 0.89
C ASP A 23 27.64 15.84 1.92
N GLN A 24 26.42 15.79 2.46
CA GLN A 24 25.98 16.69 3.53
C GLN A 24 26.08 16.07 4.93
N TYR A 25 26.56 14.84 5.08
CA TYR A 25 26.73 14.19 6.38
C TYR A 25 27.84 14.89 7.21
N PRO A 26 27.67 15.07 8.53
CA PRO A 26 26.49 14.70 9.33
C PRO A 26 25.34 15.71 9.19
N LEU A 27 24.10 15.25 9.35
CA LEU A 27 22.94 16.14 9.46
C LEU A 27 22.83 16.69 10.87
N THR A 28 23.17 17.96 11.04
CA THR A 28 23.07 18.67 12.33
C THR A 28 21.77 19.49 12.41
N ALA A 29 21.30 19.75 13.63
CA ALA A 29 20.05 20.45 13.88
C ALA A 29 20.03 21.88 13.31
N ASP A 30 21.11 22.62 13.51
CA ASP A 30 21.32 23.97 12.98
C ASP A 30 21.33 23.98 11.44
N LYS A 31 21.99 23.01 10.81
CA LYS A 31 21.99 22.83 9.36
C LYS A 31 20.58 22.58 8.82
N TYR A 32 19.83 21.68 9.47
CA TYR A 32 18.47 21.36 9.04
C TYR A 32 17.52 22.54 9.19
N VAL A 33 17.60 23.28 10.31
CA VAL A 33 16.81 24.51 10.53
C VAL A 33 17.17 25.61 9.54
N ALA A 34 18.44 25.78 9.19
CA ALA A 34 18.85 26.71 8.14
C ALA A 34 18.21 26.36 6.79
N TRP A 35 18.10 25.07 6.45
CA TRP A 35 17.40 24.63 5.23
C TRP A 35 15.88 24.85 5.30
N LEU A 36 15.26 24.63 6.46
CA LEU A 36 13.84 24.95 6.66
C LEU A 36 13.58 26.44 6.43
N ASN A 37 14.37 27.34 7.02
CA ASN A 37 14.23 28.79 6.81
C ASN A 37 14.47 29.22 5.37
N ALA A 38 15.37 28.53 4.66
CA ALA A 38 15.67 28.83 3.26
C ALA A 38 14.61 28.27 2.28
N THR A 39 13.70 27.42 2.75
CA THR A 39 12.64 26.84 1.93
C THR A 39 11.54 27.88 1.70
N SER A 40 11.10 28.03 0.45
CA SER A 40 10.04 28.97 0.11
C SER A 40 8.65 28.47 0.49
N GLY A 41 7.76 29.41 0.82
CA GLY A 41 6.36 29.15 1.17
C GLY A 41 6.08 29.28 2.66
N ASP A 42 4.79 29.24 3.00
CA ASP A 42 4.33 29.50 4.38
C ASP A 42 4.22 28.22 5.23
N LEU A 43 4.39 27.05 4.61
CA LEU A 43 4.28 25.74 5.26
C LEU A 43 5.24 24.73 4.63
N VAL A 44 5.98 24.02 5.47
CA VAL A 44 6.80 22.87 5.06
C VAL A 44 6.27 21.62 5.75
N MET A 45 5.69 20.69 4.97
CA MET A 45 5.26 19.39 5.50
C MET A 45 6.43 18.40 5.43
N ILE A 46 6.91 17.97 6.59
CA ILE A 46 7.87 16.87 6.74
C ILE A 46 7.09 15.58 7.00
N GLY A 47 7.24 14.59 6.12
CA GLY A 47 6.54 13.31 6.21
C GLY A 47 7.51 12.17 6.46
N LEU A 48 7.44 11.56 7.64
CA LEU A 48 8.33 10.48 8.10
C LEU A 48 7.50 9.32 8.63
N ASP A 49 8.02 8.10 8.47
CA ASP A 49 7.51 6.95 9.20
C ASP A 49 7.96 7.06 10.67
N MET A 50 7.09 6.71 11.61
CA MET A 50 7.39 6.84 13.05
C MET A 50 8.58 5.97 13.45
N GLU A 51 8.72 4.81 12.79
CA GLU A 51 9.81 3.85 12.91
C GLU A 51 11.17 4.44 12.51
N THR A 52 11.20 5.62 11.87
CA THR A 52 12.44 6.41 11.71
C THR A 52 13.15 6.59 13.05
N PHE A 53 12.39 6.83 14.12
CA PHE A 53 12.93 7.16 15.44
C PHE A 53 12.98 5.92 16.35
N GLY A 54 14.17 5.35 16.51
CA GLY A 54 14.44 4.23 17.41
C GLY A 54 14.55 2.87 16.72
N GLU A 55 13.99 2.70 15.51
CA GLU A 55 14.13 1.47 14.72
C GLU A 55 15.05 1.65 13.53
N HIS A 56 14.71 2.50 12.56
CA HIS A 56 15.60 2.77 11.42
C HIS A 56 16.82 3.60 11.84
N MET A 57 16.60 4.58 12.73
CA MET A 57 17.67 5.36 13.36
C MET A 57 17.67 5.04 14.86
N PRO A 58 18.53 4.12 15.33
CA PRO A 58 18.59 3.76 16.75
C PRO A 58 19.11 4.94 17.58
N GLU A 59 18.93 4.90 18.91
CA GLU A 59 19.28 6.02 19.80
C GLU A 59 20.74 6.47 19.65
N GLU A 60 21.66 5.52 19.48
CA GLU A 60 23.10 5.75 19.34
C GLU A 60 23.47 6.49 18.04
N SER A 61 22.55 6.57 17.06
CA SER A 61 22.71 7.42 15.89
C SER A 61 22.70 8.91 16.22
N GLY A 62 22.19 9.28 17.40
CA GLY A 62 22.01 10.67 17.82
C GLY A 62 20.71 11.30 17.32
N ILE A 63 19.79 10.55 16.70
CA ILE A 63 18.54 11.10 16.14
C ILE A 63 17.67 11.82 17.18
N PHE A 64 17.60 11.31 18.41
CA PHE A 64 16.84 11.96 19.49
C PHE A 64 17.50 13.25 19.96
N GLU A 65 18.84 13.30 20.00
CA GLU A 65 19.57 14.52 20.32
C GLU A 65 19.40 15.56 19.21
N PHE A 66 19.49 15.13 17.94
CA PHE A 66 19.17 15.97 16.79
C PHE A 66 17.77 16.60 16.92
N LEU A 67 16.73 15.80 17.24
CA LEU A 67 15.37 16.32 17.41
C LEU A 67 15.29 17.37 18.52
N ARG A 68 15.91 17.11 19.69
CA ARG A 68 15.93 18.05 20.83
C ARG A 68 16.49 19.41 20.41
N TRP A 69 17.63 19.42 19.71
CA TRP A 69 18.24 20.66 19.23
C TRP A 69 17.48 21.28 18.06
N MET A 70 16.93 20.47 17.16
CA MET A 70 16.19 20.94 15.98
C MET A 70 14.97 21.76 16.41
N PHE A 71 14.16 21.25 17.35
CA PHE A 71 13.01 22.00 17.85
C PHE A 71 13.41 23.30 18.55
N ARG A 72 14.52 23.29 19.30
CA ARG A 72 15.05 24.50 19.93
C ARG A 72 15.49 25.54 18.91
N HIS A 73 16.31 25.15 17.94
CA HIS A 73 16.82 26.06 16.90
C HIS A 73 15.71 26.56 15.97
N ALA A 74 14.70 25.72 15.70
CA ALA A 74 13.51 26.10 14.95
C ALA A 74 12.76 27.23 15.67
N HIS A 75 12.54 27.09 16.99
CA HIS A 75 11.92 28.13 17.80
C HIS A 75 12.75 29.43 17.82
N GLU A 76 14.06 29.34 18.02
CA GLU A 76 14.99 30.48 17.97
C GLU A 76 14.99 31.18 16.59
N SER A 77 14.62 30.45 15.54
CA SER A 77 14.49 30.95 14.17
C SER A 77 13.07 31.42 13.79
N ASN A 78 12.13 31.49 14.75
CA ASN A 78 10.72 31.80 14.53
C ASN A 78 9.96 30.81 13.63
N ILE A 79 10.42 29.56 13.53
CA ILE A 79 9.67 28.48 12.90
C ILE A 79 8.66 27.94 13.92
N SER A 80 7.38 27.94 13.53
CA SER A 80 6.30 27.38 14.33
C SER A 80 5.89 26.01 13.83
N PHE A 81 5.53 25.12 14.75
CA PHE A 81 4.98 23.80 14.43
C PHE A 81 3.47 23.85 14.68
N ILE A 82 2.69 23.51 13.67
CA ILE A 82 1.24 23.51 13.73
C ILE A 82 0.69 22.13 13.34
N THR A 83 -0.44 21.77 13.92
CA THR A 83 -1.15 20.55 13.57
C THR A 83 -1.84 20.68 12.21
N PRO A 84 -2.13 19.58 11.50
CA PRO A 84 -2.89 19.63 10.26
C PRO A 84 -4.23 20.37 10.39
N SER A 85 -4.93 20.25 11.53
CA SER A 85 -6.18 20.97 11.81
C SER A 85 -6.02 22.48 11.93
N GLU A 86 -4.84 22.96 12.34
CA GLU A 86 -4.56 24.40 12.50
C GLU A 86 -4.15 25.05 11.18
N VAL A 87 -3.64 24.29 10.21
CA VAL A 87 -3.14 24.81 8.93
C VAL A 87 -4.17 25.68 8.22
N GLU A 88 -5.43 25.24 8.12
CA GLU A 88 -6.48 25.98 7.41
C GLU A 88 -6.73 27.39 7.97
N SER A 89 -6.42 27.61 9.25
CA SER A 89 -6.57 28.91 9.90
C SER A 89 -5.33 29.82 9.79
N HIS A 90 -4.16 29.25 9.50
CA HIS A 90 -2.88 29.97 9.47
C HIS A 90 -2.35 30.19 8.05
N VAL A 91 -2.70 29.31 7.12
CA VAL A 91 -2.17 29.31 5.76
C VAL A 91 -3.34 29.33 4.78
N PRO A 92 -3.54 30.43 4.03
CA PRO A 92 -4.63 30.49 3.06
C PRO A 92 -4.43 29.43 1.98
N SER A 93 -5.52 28.77 1.57
CA SER A 93 -5.47 27.84 0.44
C SER A 93 -5.02 28.61 -0.81
N SER A 94 -3.90 28.19 -1.38
CA SER A 94 -3.20 28.98 -2.39
C SER A 94 -3.44 28.48 -3.82
N TYR A 95 -3.80 27.19 -4.01
CA TYR A 95 -3.91 26.59 -5.34
C TYR A 95 -4.89 25.42 -5.40
N GLU A 96 -5.51 25.24 -6.56
CA GLU A 96 -6.23 24.02 -6.94
C GLU A 96 -5.26 23.07 -7.64
N LEU A 97 -5.21 21.81 -7.20
CA LEU A 97 -4.40 20.76 -7.81
C LEU A 97 -5.33 19.75 -8.48
N ASN A 98 -5.14 19.57 -9.78
CA ASN A 98 -5.84 18.54 -10.55
C ASN A 98 -4.91 17.33 -10.73
N ILE A 99 -5.23 16.22 -10.07
CA ILE A 99 -4.48 14.97 -10.10
C ILE A 99 -5.33 13.95 -10.86
N ASN A 100 -4.91 13.60 -12.08
CA ASN A 100 -5.63 12.68 -12.97
C ASN A 100 -5.05 11.25 -12.98
N GLU A 101 -3.98 11.02 -12.23
CA GLU A 101 -3.25 9.76 -12.19
C GLU A 101 -3.18 9.21 -10.77
N LEU A 102 -3.08 7.89 -10.64
CA LEU A 102 -2.91 7.25 -9.34
C LEU A 102 -1.46 7.41 -8.88
N ILE A 103 -1.27 8.27 -7.88
CA ILE A 103 0.04 8.57 -7.31
C ILE A 103 0.20 7.97 -5.91
N SER A 104 1.46 7.77 -5.52
CA SER A 104 1.83 7.43 -4.16
C SER A 104 3.13 8.14 -3.77
N TRP A 105 3.46 8.10 -2.49
CA TRP A 105 4.75 8.57 -2.00
C TRP A 105 5.87 7.52 -2.05
N ALA A 106 5.56 6.28 -2.41
CA ALA A 106 6.48 5.14 -2.38
C ALA A 106 7.37 5.11 -3.62
N ASP A 107 8.55 4.51 -3.46
CA ASP A 107 9.54 4.27 -4.51
C ASP A 107 9.92 5.50 -5.35
N VAL A 108 10.61 5.29 -6.47
CA VAL A 108 11.06 6.35 -7.37
C VAL A 108 9.93 6.79 -8.30
N GLU A 109 9.09 5.85 -8.72
CA GLU A 109 8.03 6.06 -9.72
C GLU A 109 6.86 6.91 -9.18
N LYS A 110 6.69 6.97 -7.85
CA LYS A 110 5.59 7.73 -7.19
C LYS A 110 4.20 7.37 -7.71
N ASP A 111 4.03 6.11 -8.09
CA ASP A 111 2.78 5.53 -8.59
C ASP A 111 2.33 4.36 -7.69
N ALA A 112 1.37 3.57 -8.14
CA ALA A 112 0.87 2.41 -7.39
C ALA A 112 1.68 1.12 -7.57
N SER A 113 2.77 1.13 -8.34
CA SER A 113 3.52 -0.08 -8.68
C SER A 113 4.18 -0.75 -7.47
N ALA A 114 4.32 -0.05 -6.33
CA ALA A 114 4.75 -0.66 -5.07
C ALA A 114 3.75 -1.73 -4.54
N TRP A 115 2.46 -1.63 -4.89
CA TRP A 115 1.41 -2.56 -4.48
C TRP A 115 0.74 -3.31 -5.63
N ILE A 116 0.80 -2.80 -6.86
CA ILE A 116 0.21 -3.41 -8.07
C ILE A 116 1.16 -3.34 -9.27
N GLY A 117 2.43 -3.69 -9.06
CA GLY A 117 3.50 -3.66 -10.07
C GLY A 117 3.78 -5.01 -10.74
N ASN A 118 3.32 -6.13 -10.18
CA ASN A 118 3.54 -7.47 -10.74
C ASN A 118 2.29 -8.37 -10.70
N GLU A 119 2.38 -9.53 -11.38
CA GLU A 119 1.25 -10.46 -11.52
C GLU A 119 0.74 -11.00 -10.18
N MET A 120 1.63 -11.32 -9.22
CA MET A 120 1.24 -11.82 -7.90
C MET A 120 0.36 -10.81 -7.15
N GLN A 121 0.75 -9.54 -7.22
CA GLN A 121 0.03 -8.42 -6.63
C GLN A 121 -1.34 -8.22 -7.30
N TRP A 122 -1.38 -8.19 -8.64
CA TRP A 122 -2.63 -8.05 -9.40
C TRP A 122 -3.61 -9.18 -9.14
N VAL A 123 -3.14 -10.43 -9.16
CA VAL A 123 -3.97 -11.60 -8.85
C VAL A 123 -4.57 -11.49 -7.45
N SER A 124 -3.72 -11.18 -6.46
CA SER A 124 -4.14 -11.06 -5.07
C SER A 124 -5.15 -9.93 -4.86
N PHE A 125 -4.96 -8.79 -5.55
CA PHE A 125 -5.84 -7.62 -5.46
C PHE A 125 -7.20 -7.88 -6.11
N ASN A 126 -7.23 -8.51 -7.30
CA ASN A 126 -8.46 -8.93 -7.95
C ASN A 126 -9.27 -9.91 -7.10
N GLN A 127 -8.58 -10.90 -6.51
CA GLN A 127 -9.23 -11.87 -5.63
C GLN A 127 -9.81 -11.23 -4.38
N LEU A 128 -9.11 -10.26 -3.78
CA LEU A 128 -9.64 -9.49 -2.66
C LEU A 128 -10.92 -8.77 -3.02
N HIS A 129 -10.96 -8.09 -4.18
CA HIS A 129 -12.14 -7.37 -4.62
C HIS A 129 -13.33 -8.31 -4.81
N MET A 130 -13.12 -9.50 -5.39
CA MET A 130 -14.18 -10.49 -5.55
C MET A 130 -14.64 -11.07 -4.21
N LEU A 131 -13.73 -11.40 -3.30
CA LEU A 131 -14.06 -11.82 -1.94
C LEU A 131 -14.87 -10.77 -1.18
N TYR A 132 -14.49 -9.50 -1.29
CA TYR A 132 -15.23 -8.38 -0.68
C TYR A 132 -16.66 -8.28 -1.21
N ARG A 133 -16.83 -8.34 -2.53
CA ARG A 133 -18.16 -8.32 -3.17
C ARG A 133 -19.00 -9.50 -2.72
N LEU A 134 -18.45 -10.71 -2.72
CA LEU A 134 -19.12 -11.93 -2.28
C LEU A 134 -19.53 -11.84 -0.80
N ALA A 135 -18.62 -11.46 0.09
CA ALA A 135 -18.89 -11.33 1.52
C ALA A 135 -20.05 -10.36 1.78
N ARG A 136 -20.06 -9.24 1.06
CA ARG A 136 -21.13 -8.24 1.14
C ARG A 136 -22.47 -8.75 0.61
N GLU A 137 -22.48 -9.43 -0.55
CA GLU A 137 -23.71 -9.96 -1.16
C GLU A 137 -24.32 -11.14 -0.40
N LEU A 138 -23.48 -11.92 0.29
CA LEU A 138 -23.91 -13.02 1.16
C LEU A 138 -24.32 -12.56 2.56
N GLY A 139 -24.01 -11.30 2.93
CA GLY A 139 -24.27 -10.78 4.28
C GLY A 139 -23.50 -11.52 5.38
N ASP A 140 -22.32 -12.05 5.05
CA ASP A 140 -21.52 -12.88 5.94
C ASP A 140 -20.50 -12.03 6.70
N GLU A 141 -20.85 -11.63 7.92
CA GLU A 141 -19.98 -10.82 8.79
C GLU A 141 -18.70 -11.55 9.21
N TYR A 142 -18.73 -12.88 9.32
CA TYR A 142 -17.52 -13.65 9.62
C TYR A 142 -16.54 -13.55 8.46
N LEU A 143 -17.00 -13.81 7.23
CA LEU A 143 -16.19 -13.67 6.03
C LEU A 143 -15.70 -12.22 5.85
N MET A 144 -16.57 -11.23 6.03
CA MET A 144 -16.24 -9.81 5.91
C MET A 144 -15.14 -9.38 6.88
N ARG A 145 -15.14 -9.90 8.12
CA ARG A 145 -14.06 -9.64 9.08
C ARG A 145 -12.68 -10.04 8.54
N TYR A 146 -12.56 -11.22 7.93
CA TYR A 146 -11.28 -11.67 7.38
C TYR A 146 -10.93 -10.99 6.06
N VAL A 147 -11.92 -10.65 5.23
CA VAL A 147 -11.69 -9.82 4.05
C VAL A 147 -11.07 -8.48 4.46
N ARG A 148 -11.58 -7.82 5.50
CA ARG A 148 -11.00 -6.57 6.02
C ARG A 148 -9.53 -6.73 6.44
N LEU A 149 -9.15 -7.88 7.00
CA LEU A 149 -7.74 -8.16 7.31
C LEU A 149 -6.90 -8.33 6.03
N LEU A 150 -7.43 -9.01 5.02
CA LEU A 150 -6.74 -9.14 3.73
C LEU A 150 -6.64 -7.81 2.95
N MET A 151 -7.41 -6.78 3.32
CA MET A 151 -7.32 -5.43 2.72
C MET A 151 -6.10 -4.63 3.18
N VAL A 152 -5.33 -5.11 4.17
CA VAL A 152 -4.11 -4.44 4.61
C VAL A 152 -3.11 -4.37 3.46
N SER A 153 -2.67 -3.15 3.11
CA SER A 153 -1.84 -2.89 1.93
C SER A 153 -0.48 -3.59 1.99
N ASP A 154 0.07 -3.80 3.18
CA ASP A 154 1.34 -4.47 3.41
C ASP A 154 1.40 -5.86 2.77
N HIS A 155 0.26 -6.57 2.71
CA HIS A 155 0.21 -7.86 2.04
C HIS A 155 0.66 -7.77 0.58
N PHE A 156 0.25 -6.72 -0.15
CA PHE A 156 0.67 -6.50 -1.53
C PHE A 156 2.07 -5.92 -1.60
N TYR A 157 2.43 -5.03 -0.67
CA TYR A 157 3.76 -4.45 -0.58
C TYR A 157 4.84 -5.52 -0.43
N TYR A 158 4.59 -6.54 0.41
CA TYR A 158 5.48 -7.68 0.61
C TYR A 158 5.64 -8.58 -0.62
N MET A 159 4.73 -8.51 -1.59
CA MET A 159 4.82 -9.28 -2.85
C MET A 159 5.60 -8.54 -3.95
N SER A 160 6.13 -7.35 -3.66
CA SER A 160 6.91 -6.57 -4.64
C SER A 160 8.17 -7.32 -5.07
N THR A 161 8.43 -7.27 -6.38
CA THR A 161 9.61 -7.88 -7.04
C THR A 161 10.41 -6.83 -7.80
N LYS A 162 10.40 -5.59 -7.30
CA LYS A 162 11.22 -4.49 -7.82
C LYS A 162 12.71 -4.80 -7.64
N HIS A 163 13.56 -3.85 -8.06
CA HIS A 163 15.01 -3.98 -8.01
C HIS A 163 15.68 -2.74 -7.41
N GLY A 164 16.91 -2.89 -6.93
CA GLY A 164 17.71 -1.79 -6.36
C GLY A 164 17.14 -1.26 -5.05
N ALA A 165 17.36 0.03 -4.78
CA ALA A 165 16.98 0.67 -3.52
C ALA A 165 15.49 0.50 -3.14
N PRO A 166 14.51 0.61 -4.05
CA PRO A 166 13.12 0.26 -3.74
C PRO A 166 12.96 -1.16 -3.18
N GLN A 167 13.61 -2.15 -3.80
CA GLN A 167 13.52 -3.54 -3.34
C GLN A 167 14.18 -3.76 -2.00
N ASP A 168 15.26 -3.03 -1.69
CA ASP A 168 15.90 -3.11 -0.38
C ASP A 168 14.93 -2.67 0.73
N VAL A 169 14.15 -1.61 0.48
CA VAL A 169 13.07 -1.16 1.39
C VAL A 169 11.97 -2.21 1.49
N HIS A 170 11.47 -2.75 0.38
CA HIS A 170 10.47 -3.82 0.39
C HIS A 170 10.94 -5.06 1.17
N ASN A 171 12.20 -5.47 0.99
CA ASN A 171 12.78 -6.62 1.67
C ASN A 171 12.95 -6.36 3.17
N TYR A 172 13.35 -5.14 3.55
CA TYR A 172 13.53 -4.76 4.95
C TYR A 172 12.25 -4.94 5.76
N PHE A 173 11.11 -4.47 5.23
CA PHE A 173 9.81 -4.59 5.91
C PHE A 173 9.13 -5.94 5.75
N ASN A 174 9.58 -6.81 4.83
CA ASN A 174 8.89 -8.06 4.54
C ASN A 174 9.15 -9.14 5.63
N PRO A 175 8.16 -9.49 6.47
CA PRO A 175 8.35 -10.44 7.57
C PRO A 175 8.53 -11.89 7.07
N TYR A 176 8.32 -12.13 5.78
CA TYR A 176 8.43 -13.45 5.16
C TYR A 176 9.77 -13.65 4.43
N TYR A 177 10.59 -12.59 4.32
CA TYR A 177 11.89 -12.57 3.64
C TYR A 177 11.84 -13.05 2.17
N SER A 178 10.65 -13.09 1.57
CA SER A 178 10.45 -13.55 0.20
C SER A 178 9.10 -13.08 -0.33
N PRO A 179 9.06 -12.39 -1.48
CA PRO A 179 7.79 -11.98 -2.09
C PRO A 179 6.94 -13.18 -2.53
N TYR A 180 7.58 -14.27 -2.94
CA TYR A 180 6.90 -15.52 -3.30
C TYR A 180 6.27 -16.20 -2.09
N ARG A 181 6.91 -16.13 -0.92
CA ARG A 181 6.35 -16.65 0.33
C ARG A 181 5.18 -15.80 0.80
N ALA A 182 5.30 -14.47 0.73
CA ALA A 182 4.21 -13.54 1.02
C ALA A 182 2.98 -13.84 0.17
N TYR A 183 3.18 -13.98 -1.15
CA TYR A 183 2.13 -14.37 -2.09
C TYR A 183 1.50 -15.73 -1.73
N THR A 184 2.30 -16.76 -1.51
CA THR A 184 1.80 -18.11 -1.19
C THR A 184 0.95 -18.13 0.09
N LEU A 185 1.36 -17.38 1.12
CA LEU A 185 0.61 -17.27 2.37
C LEU A 185 -0.71 -16.52 2.17
N TYR A 186 -0.69 -15.43 1.41
CA TYR A 186 -1.90 -14.68 1.06
C TYR A 186 -2.88 -15.54 0.26
N GLN A 187 -2.40 -16.25 -0.77
CA GLN A 187 -3.21 -17.19 -1.55
C GLN A 187 -3.78 -18.31 -0.70
N SER A 188 -3.02 -18.81 0.28
CA SER A 188 -3.51 -19.81 1.23
C SER A 188 -4.64 -19.25 2.11
N ALA A 189 -4.55 -17.99 2.55
CA ALA A 189 -5.60 -17.32 3.31
C ALA A 189 -6.87 -17.11 2.46
N VAL A 190 -6.72 -16.60 1.24
CA VAL A 190 -7.81 -16.47 0.25
C VAL A 190 -8.49 -17.83 0.05
N HIS A 191 -7.73 -18.88 -0.22
CA HIS A 191 -8.26 -20.23 -0.44
C HIS A 191 -9.04 -20.75 0.77
N ARG A 192 -8.57 -20.49 1.99
CA ARG A 192 -9.31 -20.86 3.22
C ARG A 192 -10.66 -20.16 3.33
N LEU A 193 -10.71 -18.87 3.00
CA LEU A 193 -11.96 -18.11 3.00
C LEU A 193 -12.94 -18.61 1.92
N LEU A 194 -12.43 -18.98 0.75
CA LEU A 194 -13.25 -19.58 -0.31
C LEU A 194 -13.84 -20.93 0.11
N ASN A 195 -13.03 -21.81 0.71
CA ASN A 195 -13.49 -23.08 1.25
C ASN A 195 -14.58 -22.88 2.32
N TYR A 196 -14.36 -21.95 3.24
CA TYR A 196 -15.34 -21.60 4.26
C TYR A 196 -16.67 -21.16 3.63
N MET A 197 -16.60 -20.22 2.69
CA MET A 197 -17.77 -19.68 2.01
C MET A 197 -18.55 -20.76 1.26
N VAL A 198 -17.87 -21.63 0.50
CA VAL A 198 -18.50 -22.75 -0.23
C VAL A 198 -19.15 -23.73 0.75
N LYS A 199 -18.49 -24.01 1.89
CA LYS A 199 -19.01 -24.92 2.92
C LYS A 199 -20.26 -24.37 3.61
N VAL A 200 -20.31 -23.06 3.88
CA VAL A 200 -21.41 -22.43 4.63
C VAL A 200 -22.60 -22.07 3.74
N HIS A 201 -22.33 -21.48 2.57
CA HIS A 201 -23.37 -20.96 1.68
C HIS A 201 -23.75 -21.90 0.53
N GLY A 202 -22.96 -22.96 0.32
CA GLY A 202 -23.12 -23.90 -0.78
C GLY A 202 -22.54 -23.39 -2.10
N ASN A 203 -21.90 -24.30 -2.86
CA ASN A 203 -21.17 -23.95 -4.09
C ASN A 203 -22.08 -23.28 -5.15
N ALA A 204 -23.30 -23.77 -5.34
CA ALA A 204 -24.22 -23.23 -6.35
C ALA A 204 -24.57 -21.76 -6.13
N LEU A 205 -24.85 -21.38 -4.87
CA LEU A 205 -25.15 -19.99 -4.51
C LEU A 205 -23.92 -19.09 -4.72
N VAL A 206 -22.76 -19.55 -4.25
CA VAL A 206 -21.48 -18.83 -4.42
C VAL A 206 -21.17 -18.59 -5.90
N MET A 207 -21.26 -19.62 -6.74
CA MET A 207 -20.99 -19.52 -8.17
C MET A 207 -21.97 -18.58 -8.88
N LYS A 208 -23.26 -18.62 -8.51
CA LYS A 208 -24.26 -17.69 -9.02
C LYS A 208 -23.95 -16.23 -8.67
N ARG A 209 -23.52 -15.95 -7.43
CA ARG A 209 -23.13 -14.60 -7.00
C ARG A 209 -21.84 -14.16 -7.69
N LEU A 210 -20.88 -15.06 -7.81
CA LEU A 210 -19.63 -14.80 -8.51
C LEU A 210 -19.85 -14.37 -9.97
N ALA A 211 -20.78 -15.03 -10.65
CA ALA A 211 -21.17 -14.69 -12.02
C ALA A 211 -21.76 -13.29 -12.19
N SER A 212 -22.40 -12.76 -11.15
CA SER A 212 -22.99 -11.42 -11.19
C SER A 212 -21.98 -10.30 -10.90
N ILE A 213 -20.78 -10.64 -10.40
CA ILE A 213 -19.76 -9.65 -10.11
C ILE A 213 -19.08 -9.22 -11.42
N LYS A 214 -19.24 -7.93 -11.75
CA LYS A 214 -18.44 -7.28 -12.80
C LYS A 214 -17.27 -6.57 -12.14
N LEU A 215 -16.05 -6.97 -12.50
CA LEU A 215 -14.86 -6.20 -12.14
C LEU A 215 -14.75 -4.94 -13.01
N PRO A 216 -14.23 -3.83 -12.48
CA PRO A 216 -13.86 -2.66 -13.26
C PRO A 216 -12.96 -3.03 -14.45
N SER A 217 -13.09 -2.31 -15.57
CA SER A 217 -12.38 -2.62 -16.80
C SER A 217 -10.85 -2.58 -16.66
N GLU A 218 -10.31 -1.71 -15.80
CA GLU A 218 -8.86 -1.65 -15.56
C GLU A 218 -8.35 -2.93 -14.88
N LEU A 219 -9.13 -3.48 -13.95
CA LEU A 219 -8.84 -4.73 -13.23
C LEU A 219 -9.02 -5.96 -14.13
N ALA A 220 -9.86 -5.84 -15.16
CA ALA A 220 -10.12 -6.90 -16.13
C ALA A 220 -9.06 -7.03 -17.24
N ALA A 221 -8.32 -5.96 -17.52
CA ALA A 221 -7.47 -5.86 -18.69
C ALA A 221 -6.23 -6.78 -18.67
N TRP A 222 -5.78 -7.20 -17.48
CA TRP A 222 -4.54 -7.97 -17.32
C TRP A 222 -4.70 -9.49 -17.54
N VAL A 223 -5.93 -9.99 -17.66
CA VAL A 223 -6.19 -11.41 -17.95
C VAL A 223 -6.55 -11.61 -19.43
N LYS A 224 -5.65 -11.22 -20.33
CA LYS A 224 -5.75 -11.57 -21.76
C LYS A 224 -4.91 -12.81 -22.01
N GLY A 225 -5.50 -14.01 -22.00
CA GLY A 225 -4.75 -15.18 -22.45
C GLY A 225 -5.38 -16.57 -22.37
N GLU A 226 -6.25 -16.87 -21.40
CA GLU A 226 -6.66 -18.27 -21.19
C GLU A 226 -8.14 -18.55 -21.53
N SER A 227 -8.35 -19.37 -22.56
CA SER A 227 -9.63 -20.03 -22.83
C SER A 227 -9.80 -21.27 -21.97
N PHE A 228 -10.86 -21.36 -21.15
CA PHE A 228 -11.11 -22.55 -20.34
C PHE A 228 -11.79 -23.69 -21.11
N SER A 229 -11.23 -24.89 -20.97
CA SER A 229 -11.89 -26.16 -21.29
C SER A 229 -12.70 -26.68 -20.08
N LYS A 230 -13.74 -27.47 -20.37
CA LYS A 230 -14.90 -27.91 -19.55
C LYS A 230 -14.64 -28.63 -18.19
N ALA A 231 -13.46 -28.59 -17.59
CA ALA A 231 -13.16 -29.44 -16.42
C ALA A 231 -13.54 -28.81 -15.06
N ASN A 232 -14.66 -29.32 -14.48
CA ASN A 232 -15.11 -29.28 -13.07
C ASN A 232 -15.55 -27.95 -12.43
N CYS A 233 -16.76 -27.50 -12.79
CA CYS A 233 -17.52 -26.44 -12.09
C CYS A 233 -17.80 -26.70 -10.58
N GLN A 234 -17.53 -27.91 -10.07
CA GLN A 234 -17.86 -28.32 -8.70
C GLN A 234 -16.69 -28.24 -7.71
N SER A 235 -15.48 -27.89 -8.16
CA SER A 235 -14.31 -27.85 -7.28
C SER A 235 -14.05 -26.45 -6.73
N VAL A 236 -13.64 -26.35 -5.47
CA VAL A 236 -13.14 -25.07 -4.90
C VAL A 236 -11.93 -24.55 -5.66
N GLN A 237 -11.14 -25.44 -6.27
CA GLN A 237 -10.05 -25.07 -7.18
C GLN A 237 -10.55 -24.30 -8.40
N TYR A 238 -11.73 -24.64 -8.92
CA TYR A 238 -12.35 -23.92 -10.03
C TYR A 238 -12.86 -22.54 -9.60
N THR A 239 -13.54 -22.44 -8.44
CA THR A 239 -13.95 -21.14 -7.87
C THR A 239 -12.74 -20.24 -7.61
N ALA A 240 -11.65 -20.77 -7.05
CA ALA A 240 -10.41 -20.03 -6.83
C ALA A 240 -9.77 -19.55 -8.15
N ARG A 241 -9.73 -20.41 -9.18
CA ARG A 241 -9.21 -20.05 -10.51
C ARG A 241 -10.07 -18.99 -11.22
N LEU A 242 -11.39 -19.04 -11.07
CA LEU A 242 -12.28 -18.02 -11.64
C LEU A 242 -12.09 -16.65 -11.00
N ILE A 243 -11.83 -16.64 -9.69
CA ILE A 243 -11.51 -15.42 -8.96
C ILE A 243 -10.17 -14.85 -9.44
N THR A 244 -9.20 -15.70 -9.77
CA THR A 244 -7.90 -15.28 -10.32
C THR A 244 -8.01 -14.70 -11.74
N ILE A 245 -8.89 -15.23 -12.59
CA ILE A 245 -8.80 -15.02 -14.06
C ILE A 245 -9.88 -14.04 -14.58
N ASN A 246 -10.82 -13.59 -13.75
CA ASN A 246 -11.87 -12.64 -14.16
C ASN A 246 -12.56 -13.01 -15.49
N HIS A 247 -13.07 -14.23 -15.60
CA HIS A 247 -13.65 -14.69 -16.86
C HIS A 247 -15.09 -14.18 -17.02
N PRO A 248 -15.40 -13.34 -18.04
CA PRO A 248 -16.73 -12.74 -18.23
C PRO A 248 -17.81 -13.73 -18.73
N ARG A 249 -17.47 -15.01 -18.90
CA ARG A 249 -18.42 -16.06 -19.29
C ARG A 249 -18.26 -17.28 -18.41
N LEU A 250 -18.92 -17.32 -17.26
CA LEU A 250 -19.27 -18.62 -16.69
C LEU A 250 -20.13 -19.35 -17.73
N SER A 251 -19.76 -20.58 -18.09
CA SER A 251 -20.60 -21.37 -18.99
C SER A 251 -21.99 -21.51 -18.35
N LYS A 252 -23.05 -21.45 -19.15
CA LYS A 252 -24.44 -21.67 -18.67
C LYS A 252 -24.57 -22.96 -17.86
N ASP A 253 -23.72 -23.94 -18.14
CA ASP A 253 -23.63 -25.24 -17.47
C ASP A 253 -23.13 -25.17 -16.01
N CYS A 254 -22.37 -24.14 -15.60
CA CYS A 254 -21.99 -23.96 -14.18
C CYS A 254 -23.06 -23.22 -13.34
N LEU A 255 -24.09 -22.66 -13.99
CA LEU A 255 -25.18 -21.90 -13.35
C LEU A 255 -26.47 -22.73 -13.16
N GLN A 256 -26.53 -23.92 -13.77
CA GLN A 256 -27.60 -24.90 -13.63
C GLN A 256 -27.24 -25.93 -12.55
#